data_AF-A0A6L7U3U6-F1
#
_entry.id   AF-A0A6L7U3U6-F1
#
_cell.length_a   1.000
_cell.length_b   1.000
_cell.length_c   1.000
_cell.angle_alpha   90.00
_cell.angle_beta   90.00
_cell.angle_gamma   90.00
#
_symmetry.space_group_name_H-M   'P 1'
#
loop_
_entity.id
_entity.type
_entity.pdbx_description
1 polymer ?
#
loop_
_entity_poly.entity_id
_entity_poly.type
_entity_poly.pdbx_seq_one_letter_code
_entity_poly.pdbx_strand_id
1 'polypeptide(L)'
;MPTTAQMLREHTPKLIEIIAELRSTDLDPGIPVGQAAPVLADSITSPASVASVLEELAEVYPDTIAALQQLKGANGEILEYQFVRSHGPLQIPGDANLAESEAWLHPSSVSEVLYFHALIGRYFSGSGREAASKIYIPTDILPLIPEPEGDEDEKGLDIEPARPPATEQILDTTDYLLSDLLSYLAVLFQNAWRLRDGVPRREDIERLKERLLVMPDTDLLAVRLEFLCHLATEMGLVEDGRTEGGQAIRTLHGNNVHRFLMLDRAAQRQTLWDTWFQSGAWSDLRHVPILDCRNLERWGAPAHAAGTRGNFGQALATLPLTQWFRLSDVVEAVHRFNPDFQRTTGDYDSWYVWHREQEAFVGGFDNWRLVEGELARFLLEGPLLWLDAVRLADNRGGLPILTLTREGAVWLGRDLELLPVSARPRVTVHPNFRLEVPVAMDLHARFRVERFANWVRTDQVYRYQINQRSLDRAFGAGLTATQIVEALRAMTNDLPGTIANGIRRYEDRKSR
;
A
#
# COMPACT_ATOMS: atom_id res chain seq x y z
N MET A 1 -8.19 -17.88 21.97
CA MET A 1 -6.92 -18.51 22.37
C MET A 1 -7.20 -19.55 23.45
N PRO A 2 -6.43 -20.64 23.50
CA PRO A 2 -6.57 -21.68 24.53
C PRO A 2 -6.27 -21.18 25.95
N THR A 3 -6.83 -21.88 26.95
CA THR A 3 -6.46 -21.75 28.38
C THR A 3 -5.24 -22.61 28.72
N THR A 4 -4.56 -22.36 29.84
CA THR A 4 -3.41 -23.18 30.28
C THR A 4 -3.79 -24.66 30.40
N ALA A 5 -4.98 -24.95 30.93
CA ALA A 5 -5.47 -26.33 31.03
C ALA A 5 -5.67 -27.01 29.66
N GLN A 6 -6.07 -26.27 28.63
CA GLN A 6 -6.19 -26.80 27.26
C GLN A 6 -4.82 -27.00 26.63
N MET A 7 -3.91 -26.05 26.81
CA MET A 7 -2.53 -26.14 26.34
C MET A 7 -1.82 -27.38 26.89
N LEU A 8 -1.88 -27.59 28.21
CA LEU A 8 -1.23 -28.71 28.88
C LEU A 8 -1.80 -30.08 28.46
N ARG A 9 -3.06 -30.17 28.04
CA ARG A 9 -3.65 -31.43 27.55
C ARG A 9 -3.05 -31.90 26.23
N GLU A 10 -2.50 -30.99 25.44
CA GLU A 10 -1.86 -31.31 24.16
C GLU A 10 -0.39 -31.70 24.32
N HIS A 11 0.16 -31.56 25.53
CA HIS A 11 1.54 -31.91 25.84
C HIS A 11 1.72 -33.40 26.11
N THR A 12 2.94 -33.86 25.93
CA THR A 12 3.32 -35.23 26.24
C THR A 12 3.43 -35.46 27.75
N PRO A 13 3.31 -36.71 28.24
CA PRO A 13 3.44 -37.01 29.66
C PRO A 13 4.78 -36.52 30.24
N LYS A 14 5.88 -36.67 29.48
CA LYS A 14 7.20 -36.25 29.95
C LYS A 14 7.32 -34.73 30.11
N LEU A 15 6.74 -33.97 29.18
CA LEU A 15 6.73 -32.51 29.26
C LEU A 15 5.89 -32.02 30.46
N ILE A 16 4.79 -32.69 30.80
CA ILE A 16 4.00 -32.37 32.01
C ILE A 16 4.79 -32.60 33.29
N GLU A 17 5.56 -33.69 33.39
CA GLU A 17 6.46 -33.93 34.53
C GLU A 17 7.50 -32.81 34.67
N ILE A 18 8.12 -32.41 33.55
CA ILE A 18 9.14 -31.35 33.53
C ILE A 18 8.53 -30.01 33.96
N ILE A 19 7.37 -29.64 33.41
CA ILE A 19 6.70 -28.39 33.80
C ILE A 19 6.34 -28.41 35.29
N ALA A 20 5.87 -29.54 35.81
CA ALA A 20 5.55 -29.68 37.23
C ALA A 20 6.80 -29.52 38.12
N GLU A 21 7.94 -30.09 37.71
CA GLU A 21 9.23 -29.93 38.39
C GLU A 21 9.68 -28.45 38.38
N LEU A 22 9.68 -27.81 37.22
CA LEU A 22 10.03 -26.39 37.06
C LEU A 22 9.08 -25.46 37.84
N ARG A 23 7.82 -25.85 38.00
CA ARG A 23 6.79 -25.09 38.72
C ARG A 23 6.66 -25.51 40.18
N SER A 24 7.55 -26.38 40.69
CA SER A 24 7.51 -26.91 42.06
C SER A 24 6.12 -27.41 42.49
N THR A 25 5.42 -28.09 41.58
CA THR A 25 4.07 -28.62 41.79
C THR A 25 4.13 -30.13 41.97
N ASP A 26 3.67 -30.62 43.12
CA ASP A 26 3.61 -32.05 43.40
C ASP A 26 2.52 -32.74 42.54
N LEU A 27 2.95 -33.62 41.63
CA LEU A 27 2.07 -34.51 40.87
C LEU A 27 2.37 -35.96 41.25
N ASP A 28 1.35 -36.80 41.44
CA ASP A 28 1.60 -38.22 41.69
C ASP A 28 2.22 -38.88 40.44
N PRO A 29 3.24 -39.73 40.61
CA PRO A 29 3.88 -40.43 39.50
C PRO A 29 2.88 -41.29 38.72
N GLY A 30 2.80 -41.08 37.39
CA GLY A 30 1.96 -41.89 36.51
C GLY A 30 0.50 -41.46 36.40
N ILE A 31 0.10 -40.28 36.91
CA ILE A 31 -1.21 -39.69 36.63
C ILE A 31 -1.38 -39.47 35.12
N PRO A 32 -2.53 -39.85 34.50
CA PRO A 32 -2.80 -39.56 33.10
C PRO A 32 -2.83 -38.04 32.83
N VAL A 33 -2.26 -37.59 31.70
CA VAL A 33 -2.19 -36.16 31.29
C VAL A 33 -3.54 -35.43 31.45
N GLY A 34 -4.65 -36.08 31.10
CA GLY A 34 -5.99 -35.49 31.23
C GLY A 34 -6.41 -35.14 32.66
N GLN A 35 -5.84 -35.81 33.66
CA GLN A 35 -6.05 -35.55 35.10
C GLN A 35 -4.96 -34.65 35.70
N ALA A 36 -3.72 -34.76 35.22
CA ALA A 36 -2.61 -33.91 35.68
C ALA A 36 -2.71 -32.45 35.17
N ALA A 37 -3.11 -32.26 33.91
CA ALA A 37 -3.20 -30.94 33.27
C ALA A 37 -4.04 -29.90 34.03
N PRO A 38 -5.27 -30.18 34.53
CA PRO A 38 -6.04 -29.19 35.29
C PRO A 38 -5.39 -28.86 36.63
N VAL A 39 -4.84 -29.85 37.35
CA VAL A 39 -4.16 -29.63 38.64
C VAL A 39 -2.94 -28.72 38.46
N LEU A 40 -2.15 -28.98 37.42
CA LEU A 40 -0.99 -28.18 37.09
C LEU A 40 -1.38 -26.77 36.59
N ALA A 41 -2.45 -26.65 35.81
CA ALA A 41 -2.96 -25.36 35.35
C ALA A 41 -3.40 -24.46 36.51
N ASP A 42 -4.10 -24.99 37.50
CA ASP A 42 -4.53 -24.24 38.69
C ASP A 42 -3.32 -23.73 39.49
N SER A 43 -2.25 -24.53 39.58
CA SER A 43 -0.99 -24.13 40.21
C SER A 43 -0.30 -22.99 39.43
N ILE A 44 -0.18 -23.16 38.10
CA ILE A 44 0.51 -22.22 37.21
C ILE A 44 -0.20 -20.87 37.11
N THR A 45 -1.53 -20.86 37.13
CA THR A 45 -2.34 -19.64 36.91
C THR A 45 -2.56 -18.83 38.19
N SER A 46 -2.02 -19.29 39.33
CA SER A 46 -1.99 -18.51 40.57
C SER A 46 -1.17 -17.22 40.38
N PRO A 47 -1.69 -16.02 40.70
CA PRO A 47 -0.96 -14.76 40.56
C PRO A 47 0.40 -14.75 41.28
N ALA A 48 0.50 -15.43 42.42
CA ALA A 48 1.76 -15.54 43.17
C ALA A 48 2.78 -16.44 42.45
N SER A 49 2.33 -17.53 41.82
CA SER A 49 3.21 -18.42 41.04
C SER A 49 3.72 -17.74 39.78
N VAL A 50 2.84 -17.04 39.05
CA VAL A 50 3.23 -16.27 37.86
C VAL A 50 4.23 -15.18 38.24
N ALA A 51 3.96 -14.38 39.27
CA ALA A 51 4.87 -13.31 39.70
C ALA A 51 6.25 -13.85 40.10
N SER A 52 6.29 -14.94 40.88
CA SER A 52 7.55 -15.57 41.31
C SER A 52 8.38 -16.07 40.13
N VAL A 53 7.75 -16.70 39.13
CA VAL A 53 8.48 -17.21 37.96
C VAL A 53 8.92 -16.06 37.05
N LEU A 54 8.12 -15.00 36.91
CA LEU A 54 8.55 -13.82 36.15
C LEU A 54 9.74 -13.12 36.81
N GLU A 55 9.79 -13.04 38.14
CA GLU A 55 10.93 -12.48 38.88
C GLU A 55 12.20 -13.33 38.67
N GLU A 56 12.09 -14.65 38.79
CA GLU A 56 13.18 -15.58 38.53
C GLU A 56 13.67 -15.50 37.07
N LEU A 57 12.74 -15.51 36.11
CA LEU A 57 13.08 -15.42 34.69
C LEU A 57 13.69 -14.07 34.33
N ALA A 58 13.26 -12.97 34.95
CA ALA A 58 13.86 -11.66 34.72
C ALA A 58 15.32 -11.59 35.20
N GLU A 59 15.68 -12.33 36.26
CA GLU A 59 17.05 -12.39 36.78
C GLU A 59 17.96 -13.28 35.90
N VAL A 60 17.46 -14.44 35.48
CA VAL A 60 18.26 -15.43 34.74
C VAL A 60 18.28 -15.17 33.23
N TYR A 61 17.14 -14.73 32.67
CA TYR A 61 16.91 -14.52 31.24
C TYR A 61 16.17 -13.20 30.99
N PRO A 62 16.85 -12.04 31.07
CA PRO A 62 16.20 -10.73 31.04
C PRO A 62 15.32 -10.47 29.79
N ASP A 63 15.66 -11.09 28.67
CA ASP A 63 14.91 -10.97 27.41
C ASP A 63 13.52 -11.64 27.44
N THR A 64 13.24 -12.52 28.42
CA THR A 64 11.94 -13.20 28.58
C THR A 64 10.78 -12.24 28.84
N ILE A 65 11.01 -11.18 29.63
CA ILE A 65 10.00 -10.17 29.94
C ILE A 65 9.65 -9.37 28.69
N ALA A 66 10.65 -8.95 27.92
CA ALA A 66 10.44 -8.27 26.65
C ALA A 66 9.65 -9.13 25.65
N ALA A 67 9.94 -10.44 25.59
CA ALA A 67 9.21 -11.38 24.74
C ALA A 67 7.73 -11.52 25.14
N LEU A 68 7.43 -11.60 26.44
CA LEU A 68 6.05 -11.66 26.95
C LEU A 68 5.30 -10.35 26.76
N GLN A 69 5.96 -9.20 26.96
CA GLN A 69 5.40 -7.88 26.69
C GLN A 69 5.09 -7.69 25.21
N GLN A 70 5.96 -8.17 24.30
CA GLN A 70 5.68 -8.17 22.85
C GLN A 70 4.43 -8.98 22.52
N LEU A 71 4.32 -10.21 23.04
CA LEU A 71 3.14 -11.06 22.84
C LEU A 71 1.88 -10.39 23.39
N LYS A 72 1.95 -9.79 24.58
CA LYS A 72 0.82 -9.07 25.19
C LYS A 72 0.41 -7.86 24.35
N GLY A 73 1.37 -7.09 23.84
CA GLY A 73 1.13 -5.97 22.91
C GLY A 73 0.49 -6.40 21.59
N ALA A 74 0.75 -7.63 21.13
CA ALA A 74 0.09 -8.28 20.01
C ALA A 74 -1.27 -8.92 20.38
N ASN A 75 -1.88 -8.49 21.49
CA ASN A 75 -3.14 -9.03 22.02
C ASN A 75 -3.07 -10.54 22.39
N GLY A 76 -1.87 -11.00 22.75
CA GLY A 76 -1.59 -12.33 23.27
C GLY A 76 -1.27 -13.40 22.22
N GLU A 77 -1.18 -13.05 20.93
CA GLU A 77 -0.91 -14.00 19.85
C GLU A 77 -0.04 -13.41 18.74
N ILE A 78 0.92 -14.19 18.25
CA ILE A 78 1.78 -13.85 17.12
C ILE A 78 2.10 -15.10 16.28
N LEU A 79 2.57 -14.92 15.04
CA LEU A 79 3.01 -16.04 14.20
C LEU A 79 4.33 -16.61 14.72
N GLU A 80 4.47 -17.94 14.75
CA GLU A 80 5.63 -18.63 15.35
C GLU A 80 6.96 -18.14 14.77
N TYR A 81 7.03 -17.97 13.45
CA TYR A 81 8.25 -17.49 12.80
C TYR A 81 8.64 -16.07 13.24
N GLN A 82 7.67 -15.19 13.53
CA GLN A 82 7.93 -13.80 13.95
C GLN A 82 8.58 -13.81 15.33
N PHE A 83 8.00 -14.60 16.23
CA PHE A 83 8.48 -14.76 17.59
C PHE A 83 9.87 -15.39 17.62
N VAL A 84 10.06 -16.48 16.87
CA VAL A 84 11.33 -17.22 16.80
C VAL A 84 12.46 -16.37 16.21
N ARG A 85 12.16 -15.48 15.26
CA ARG A 85 13.15 -14.56 14.70
C ARG A 85 13.68 -13.56 15.74
N SER A 86 12.83 -13.10 16.65
CA SER A 86 13.21 -12.15 17.71
C SER A 86 13.79 -12.82 18.95
N HIS A 87 13.33 -14.03 19.29
CA HIS A 87 13.58 -14.68 20.59
C HIS A 87 14.28 -16.03 20.49
N GLY A 88 14.70 -16.41 19.28
CA GLY A 88 15.40 -17.65 18.98
C GLY A 88 14.47 -18.86 18.74
N PRO A 89 15.04 -19.98 18.25
CA PRO A 89 14.28 -21.14 17.78
C PRO A 89 13.47 -21.82 18.89
N LEU A 90 12.23 -22.20 18.59
CA LEU A 90 11.42 -23.05 19.45
C LEU A 90 11.51 -24.50 18.96
N GLN A 91 12.47 -25.27 19.48
CA GLN A 91 12.58 -26.70 19.18
C GLN A 91 12.08 -27.51 20.37
N ILE A 92 11.04 -28.31 20.14
CA ILE A 92 10.48 -29.20 21.16
C ILE A 92 10.79 -30.63 20.72
N PRO A 93 11.83 -31.27 21.29
CA PRO A 93 12.12 -32.67 21.03
C PRO A 93 10.92 -33.56 21.40
N GLY A 94 10.72 -34.67 20.68
CA GLY A 94 9.79 -35.71 21.13
C GLY A 94 10.28 -36.40 22.42
N ASP A 95 9.38 -37.07 23.15
CA ASP A 95 9.63 -37.61 24.51
C ASP A 95 10.97 -38.32 24.70
N ALA A 96 11.33 -39.23 23.78
CA ALA A 96 12.57 -39.99 23.87
C ALA A 96 13.82 -39.07 23.79
N ASN A 97 13.78 -38.08 22.90
CA ASN A 97 14.88 -37.14 22.72
C ASN A 97 14.89 -36.06 23.81
N LEU A 98 13.74 -35.70 24.37
CA LEU A 98 13.64 -34.70 25.42
C LEU A 98 14.36 -35.19 26.68
N ALA A 99 14.09 -36.44 27.10
CA ALA A 99 14.74 -37.04 28.27
C ALA A 99 16.26 -37.23 28.11
N GLU A 100 16.75 -37.48 26.90
CA GLU A 100 18.18 -37.63 26.63
C GLU A 100 18.92 -36.29 26.49
N SER A 101 18.25 -35.27 25.96
CA SER A 101 18.87 -33.95 25.69
C SER A 101 18.83 -33.01 26.89
N GLU A 102 17.96 -33.26 27.88
CA GLU A 102 17.74 -32.37 29.03
C GLU A 102 17.52 -30.91 28.62
N ALA A 103 16.83 -30.69 27.48
CA ALA A 103 16.70 -29.39 26.84
C ALA A 103 16.10 -28.28 27.72
N TRP A 104 15.36 -28.63 28.78
CA TRP A 104 14.81 -27.68 29.74
C TRP A 104 15.83 -27.15 30.76
N LEU A 105 16.95 -27.85 30.98
CA LEU A 105 18.04 -27.39 31.85
C LEU A 105 18.96 -26.40 31.13
N HIS A 106 19.10 -26.55 29.81
CA HIS A 106 19.94 -25.71 28.96
C HIS A 106 19.19 -25.27 27.69
N PRO A 107 18.12 -24.45 27.83
CA PRO A 107 17.35 -24.00 26.69
C PRO A 107 18.22 -23.15 25.76
N SER A 108 18.05 -23.36 24.47
CA SER A 108 18.86 -22.71 23.42
C SER A 108 18.35 -21.31 23.07
N SER A 109 17.13 -20.97 23.50
CA SER A 109 16.44 -19.74 23.15
C SER A 109 15.49 -19.27 24.24
N VAL A 110 15.11 -17.98 24.19
CA VAL A 110 14.07 -17.40 25.06
C VAL A 110 12.71 -18.05 24.78
N SER A 111 12.46 -18.42 23.52
CA SER A 111 11.24 -19.16 23.14
C SER A 111 11.12 -20.49 23.87
N GLU A 112 12.19 -21.26 23.98
CA GLU A 112 12.21 -22.54 24.70
C GLU A 112 12.01 -22.34 26.20
N VAL A 113 12.70 -21.36 26.80
CA VAL A 113 12.50 -20.99 28.22
C VAL A 113 11.01 -20.75 28.50
N LEU A 114 10.39 -19.84 27.76
CA LEU A 114 8.98 -19.48 27.98
C LEU A 114 8.03 -20.67 27.76
N TYR A 115 8.34 -21.55 26.81
CA TYR A 115 7.55 -22.73 26.52
C TYR A 115 7.67 -23.80 27.63
N PHE A 116 8.88 -24.08 28.12
CA PHE A 116 9.09 -25.04 29.21
C PHE A 116 8.53 -24.57 30.55
N HIS A 117 8.43 -23.25 30.76
CA HIS A 117 7.71 -22.69 31.91
C HIS A 117 6.18 -22.65 31.70
N ALA A 118 5.64 -23.14 30.57
CA ALA A 118 4.20 -23.10 30.26
C ALA A 118 3.60 -21.68 30.32
N LEU A 119 4.39 -20.67 29.94
CA LEU A 119 3.94 -19.28 29.82
C LEU A 119 3.42 -18.97 28.41
N ILE A 120 3.89 -19.72 27.42
CA ILE A 120 3.44 -19.65 26.03
C ILE A 120 3.07 -21.03 25.52
N GLY A 121 2.15 -21.09 24.57
CA GLY A 121 1.78 -22.29 23.83
C GLY A 121 1.96 -22.12 22.33
N ARG A 122 1.94 -23.24 21.61
CA ARG A 122 1.94 -23.28 20.15
C ARG A 122 0.68 -23.96 19.64
N TYR A 123 0.02 -23.38 18.66
CA TYR A 123 -1.08 -24.03 17.97
C TYR A 123 -1.10 -23.70 16.48
N PHE A 124 -1.71 -24.57 15.69
CA PHE A 124 -1.84 -24.37 14.26
C PHE A 124 -3.22 -23.81 13.94
N SER A 125 -3.27 -22.72 13.17
CA SER A 125 -4.52 -22.06 12.80
C SER A 125 -4.57 -21.72 11.31
N GLY A 126 -5.78 -21.65 10.76
CA GLY A 126 -6.02 -21.34 9.35
C GLY A 126 -6.30 -22.57 8.49
N SER A 127 -6.52 -22.33 7.19
CA SER A 127 -6.79 -23.38 6.21
C SER A 127 -6.14 -23.04 4.87
N GLY A 128 -5.67 -24.07 4.15
CA GLY A 128 -5.01 -23.88 2.85
C GLY A 128 -3.68 -23.12 2.98
N ARG A 129 -3.55 -21.99 2.27
CA ARG A 129 -2.33 -21.16 2.22
C ARG A 129 -2.18 -20.19 3.39
N GLU A 130 -3.23 -19.98 4.18
CA GLU A 130 -3.21 -19.16 5.40
C GLU A 130 -2.94 -19.99 6.66
N ALA A 131 -2.69 -21.29 6.46
CA ALA A 131 -2.41 -22.21 7.55
C ALA A 131 -1.01 -21.91 8.11
N ALA A 132 -0.96 -21.40 9.33
CA ALA A 132 0.26 -20.97 9.99
C ALA A 132 0.29 -21.41 11.45
N SER A 133 1.50 -21.70 11.92
CA SER A 133 1.75 -21.94 13.33
C SER A 133 1.84 -20.62 14.07
N LYS A 134 1.19 -20.55 15.24
CA LYS A 134 1.12 -19.37 16.08
C LYS A 134 1.57 -19.69 17.49
N ILE A 135 2.23 -18.70 18.09
CA ILE A 135 2.56 -18.70 19.51
C ILE A 135 1.55 -17.79 20.22
N TYR A 136 1.08 -18.25 21.37
CA TYR A 136 0.09 -17.53 22.16
C TYR A 136 0.42 -17.58 23.64
N ILE A 137 -0.05 -16.58 24.37
CA ILE A 137 -0.12 -16.62 25.84
C ILE A 137 -1.48 -17.21 26.22
N PRO A 138 -1.55 -18.21 27.11
CA PRO A 138 -2.83 -18.70 27.62
C PRO A 138 -3.72 -17.59 28.19
N THR A 139 -5.03 -17.63 27.91
CA THR A 139 -5.96 -16.52 28.24
C THR A 139 -6.07 -16.22 29.73
N ASP A 140 -5.79 -17.20 30.58
CA ASP A 140 -5.71 -17.15 32.03
C ASP A 140 -4.40 -16.54 32.55
N ILE A 141 -3.30 -16.64 31.79
CA ILE A 141 -1.99 -16.04 32.13
C ILE A 141 -1.88 -14.61 31.58
N LEU A 142 -2.47 -14.32 30.42
CA LEU A 142 -2.43 -13.02 29.75
C LEU A 142 -2.69 -11.80 30.68
N PRO A 143 -3.70 -11.79 31.56
CA PRO A 143 -3.94 -10.65 32.45
C PRO A 143 -2.90 -10.51 33.57
N LEU A 144 -2.08 -11.54 33.83
CA LEU A 144 -1.10 -11.58 34.90
C LEU A 144 0.30 -11.13 34.45
N ILE A 145 0.53 -10.99 33.15
CA ILE A 145 1.80 -10.51 32.59
C ILE A 145 1.88 -8.98 32.80
N PRO A 146 3.06 -8.42 33.14
CA PRO A 146 3.27 -6.98 33.23
C PRO A 146 2.83 -6.27 31.96
N GLU A 147 2.25 -5.07 32.10
CA GLU A 147 2.05 -4.22 30.92
C GLU A 147 3.42 -3.89 30.29
N PRO A 148 3.50 -3.72 28.97
CA PRO A 148 4.70 -3.18 28.33
C PRO A 148 5.03 -1.83 28.96
N GLU A 149 6.30 -1.65 29.37
CA GLU A 149 6.80 -0.35 29.78
C GLU A 149 6.96 0.52 28.52
N GLY A 150 5.89 1.24 28.17
CA GLY A 150 5.86 2.17 27.04
C GLY A 150 4.47 2.78 26.94
N ASP A 151 4.40 4.11 26.88
CA ASP A 151 3.14 4.81 26.62
C ASP A 151 2.55 4.28 25.31
N GLU A 152 1.27 3.92 25.30
CA GLU A 152 0.58 3.45 24.09
C GLU A 152 0.64 4.46 22.92
N ASP A 153 1.06 5.69 23.22
CA ASP A 153 1.31 6.80 22.30
C ASP A 153 2.62 6.69 21.48
N GLU A 154 3.55 5.77 21.83
CA GLU A 154 4.80 5.52 21.07
C GLU A 154 4.69 4.43 19.98
N LYS A 155 3.48 4.05 19.56
CA LYS A 155 3.26 3.06 18.47
C LYS A 155 3.56 3.61 17.05
N GLY A 156 4.37 4.65 16.97
CA GLY A 156 4.85 5.26 15.74
C GLY A 156 6.01 4.48 15.12
N LEU A 157 6.24 4.65 13.82
CA LEU A 157 7.57 4.40 13.28
C LEU A 157 8.57 5.31 14.00
N ASP A 158 9.43 4.74 14.83
CA ASP A 158 10.50 5.46 15.52
C ASP A 158 11.56 5.93 14.50
N ILE A 159 11.42 7.19 14.08
CA ILE A 159 12.22 7.84 13.06
C ILE A 159 12.52 9.28 13.49
N GLU A 160 13.80 9.65 13.46
CA GLU A 160 14.21 11.03 13.63
C GLU A 160 13.72 11.92 12.47
N PRO A 161 13.00 13.02 12.75
CA PRO A 161 12.56 13.94 11.71
C PRO A 161 13.73 14.60 11.00
N ALA A 162 13.65 14.65 9.67
CA ALA A 162 14.54 15.44 8.83
C ALA A 162 14.16 16.93 8.88
N ARG A 163 15.12 17.79 8.51
CA ARG A 163 14.87 19.23 8.35
C ARG A 163 13.83 19.45 7.23
N PRO A 164 12.78 20.26 7.45
CA PRO A 164 11.83 20.59 6.40
C PRO A 164 12.51 21.23 5.17
N PRO A 165 12.12 20.86 3.95
CA PRO A 165 12.64 21.44 2.72
C PRO A 165 12.12 22.87 2.50
N ALA A 166 12.79 23.62 1.63
CA ALA A 166 12.25 24.86 1.09
C ALA A 166 11.05 24.55 0.16
N THR A 167 10.08 25.45 0.06
CA THR A 167 8.87 25.25 -0.76
C THR A 167 9.17 24.90 -2.22
N GLU A 168 10.22 25.49 -2.79
CA GLU A 168 10.67 25.24 -4.17
C GLU A 168 11.22 23.83 -4.40
N GLN A 169 11.62 23.13 -3.34
CA GLN A 169 12.13 21.77 -3.38
C GLN A 169 11.02 20.73 -3.30
N ILE A 170 9.83 21.13 -2.83
CA ILE A 170 8.69 20.24 -2.70
C ILE A 170 8.14 19.94 -4.08
N LEU A 171 8.05 18.66 -4.39
CA LEU A 171 7.44 18.16 -5.61
C LEU A 171 5.93 18.17 -5.41
N ASP A 172 5.26 19.20 -5.92
CA ASP A 172 3.80 19.26 -5.89
C ASP A 172 3.22 18.33 -6.97
N THR A 173 2.77 17.16 -6.55
CA THR A 173 2.12 16.15 -7.39
C THR A 173 0.62 16.08 -7.19
N THR A 174 0.03 17.08 -6.51
CA THR A 174 -1.37 17.07 -6.11
C THR A 174 -2.28 16.81 -7.32
N ASP A 175 -2.97 15.67 -7.30
CA ASP A 175 -3.84 15.17 -8.37
C ASP A 175 -3.20 15.05 -9.77
N TYR A 176 -1.88 14.91 -9.88
CA TYR A 176 -1.20 14.77 -11.17
C TYR A 176 -1.65 13.52 -11.91
N LEU A 177 -1.70 12.36 -11.24
CA LEU A 177 -2.16 11.12 -11.86
C LEU A 177 -3.63 11.20 -12.29
N LEU A 178 -4.47 11.85 -11.49
CA LEU A 178 -5.88 12.06 -11.82
C LEU A 178 -6.04 12.97 -13.05
N SER A 179 -5.20 14.01 -13.15
CA SER A 179 -5.19 14.91 -14.32
C SER A 179 -4.62 14.23 -15.56
N ASP A 180 -3.67 13.32 -15.38
CA ASP A 180 -3.09 12.48 -16.42
C ASP A 180 -4.04 11.37 -16.89
N LEU A 181 -4.88 10.83 -16.01
CA LEU A 181 -6.00 9.96 -16.38
C LEU A 181 -6.92 10.68 -17.35
N LEU A 182 -7.27 11.94 -17.07
CA LEU A 182 -8.07 12.72 -18.01
C LEU A 182 -7.32 12.97 -19.33
N SER A 183 -6.00 13.20 -19.29
CA SER A 183 -5.20 13.30 -20.52
C SER A 183 -5.29 12.02 -21.35
N TYR A 184 -5.21 10.85 -20.72
CA TYR A 184 -5.38 9.56 -21.36
C TYR A 184 -6.77 9.39 -21.98
N LEU A 185 -7.82 9.64 -21.20
CA LEU A 185 -9.20 9.56 -21.69
C LEU A 185 -9.44 10.54 -22.83
N ALA A 186 -8.86 11.74 -22.78
CA ALA A 186 -8.96 12.73 -23.84
C ALA A 186 -8.24 12.31 -25.14
N VAL A 187 -7.11 11.59 -25.05
CA VAL A 187 -6.47 11.02 -26.25
C VAL A 187 -7.39 9.97 -26.88
N LEU A 188 -7.94 9.06 -26.06
CA LEU A 188 -8.87 8.02 -26.52
C LEU A 188 -10.17 8.60 -27.11
N PHE A 189 -10.67 9.68 -26.52
CA PHE A 189 -11.84 10.41 -27.05
C PHE A 189 -11.59 10.92 -28.46
N GLN A 190 -10.37 11.40 -28.75
CA GLN A 190 -10.02 11.94 -30.06
C GLN A 190 -9.64 10.85 -31.06
N ASN A 191 -8.99 9.78 -30.60
CA ASN A 191 -8.53 8.67 -31.43
C ASN A 191 -8.62 7.35 -30.65
N ALA A 192 -9.39 6.40 -31.17
CA ALA A 192 -9.34 5.03 -30.67
C ALA A 192 -7.93 4.45 -30.84
N TRP A 193 -7.41 3.82 -29.78
CA TRP A 193 -6.09 3.21 -29.83
C TRP A 193 -6.16 1.87 -30.53
N ARG A 194 -5.17 1.58 -31.37
CA ARG A 194 -5.08 0.27 -32.02
C ARG A 194 -4.19 -0.64 -31.18
N LEU A 195 -4.67 -1.84 -30.93
CA LEU A 195 -3.97 -2.83 -30.12
C LEU A 195 -3.38 -3.92 -31.00
N ARG A 196 -2.19 -4.40 -30.62
CA ARG A 196 -1.57 -5.62 -31.15
C ARG A 196 -1.20 -6.50 -29.95
N ASP A 197 -1.80 -7.68 -29.87
CA ASP A 197 -1.62 -8.60 -28.74
C ASP A 197 -1.89 -7.93 -27.37
N GLY A 198 -2.90 -7.05 -27.33
CA GLY A 198 -3.26 -6.27 -26.13
C GLY A 198 -2.41 -5.01 -25.91
N VAL A 199 -1.33 -4.80 -26.67
CA VAL A 199 -0.40 -3.68 -26.50
C VAL A 199 -0.76 -2.51 -27.43
N PRO A 200 -0.86 -1.27 -26.92
CA PRO A 200 -1.04 -0.07 -27.75
C PRO A 200 0.14 0.20 -28.69
N ARG A 201 -0.12 0.86 -29.83
CA ARG A 201 0.96 1.29 -30.73
C ARG A 201 1.87 2.31 -30.04
N ARG A 202 3.17 2.23 -30.34
CA ARG A 202 4.17 3.19 -29.85
C ARG A 202 3.77 4.65 -30.12
N GLU A 203 3.26 4.96 -31.30
CA GLU A 203 2.81 6.32 -31.66
C GLU A 203 1.70 6.85 -30.74
N ASP A 204 0.77 5.98 -30.30
CA ASP A 204 -0.31 6.36 -29.40
C ASP A 204 0.23 6.65 -27.99
N ILE A 205 1.22 5.86 -27.55
CA ILE A 205 1.92 6.05 -26.28
C ILE A 205 2.74 7.35 -26.28
N GLU A 206 3.49 7.63 -27.35
CA GLU A 206 4.28 8.88 -27.45
C GLU A 206 3.36 10.12 -27.44
N ARG A 207 2.22 10.06 -28.12
CA ARG A 207 1.21 11.15 -28.05
C ARG A 207 0.65 11.34 -26.65
N LEU A 208 0.45 10.26 -25.88
CA LEU A 208 0.02 10.38 -24.49
C LEU A 208 1.11 11.04 -23.64
N LYS A 209 2.35 10.58 -23.76
CA LYS A 209 3.50 11.11 -23.01
C LYS A 209 3.63 12.62 -23.13
N GLU A 210 3.46 13.18 -24.33
CA GLU A 210 3.53 14.63 -24.57
C GLU A 210 2.48 15.45 -23.79
N ARG A 211 1.37 14.82 -23.38
CA ARG A 211 0.26 15.48 -22.65
C ARG A 211 0.37 15.37 -21.15
N LEU A 212 1.17 14.44 -20.64
CA LEU A 212 1.27 14.17 -19.22
C LEU A 212 1.93 15.32 -18.46
N LEU A 213 1.55 15.48 -17.20
CA LEU A 213 2.30 16.29 -16.26
C LEU A 213 3.59 15.53 -15.94
N VAL A 214 4.72 16.10 -16.37
CA VAL A 214 6.04 15.47 -16.27
C VAL A 214 6.46 15.39 -14.80
N MET A 215 6.73 14.18 -14.33
CA MET A 215 7.53 13.93 -13.14
C MET A 215 9.02 14.00 -13.51
N PRO A 216 9.92 14.44 -12.60
CA PRO A 216 11.34 14.61 -12.91
C PRO A 216 12.09 13.31 -13.21
N ASP A 217 11.53 12.14 -12.88
CA ASP A 217 12.20 10.85 -13.09
C ASP A 217 11.67 10.12 -14.35
N THR A 218 12.57 9.84 -15.28
CA THR A 218 12.30 9.14 -16.54
C THR A 218 12.19 7.63 -16.38
N ASP A 219 12.80 7.06 -15.34
CA ASP A 219 13.02 5.61 -15.27
C ASP A 219 11.74 4.87 -14.86
N LEU A 220 10.88 5.53 -14.09
CA LEU A 220 9.55 5.01 -13.72
C LEU A 220 8.42 5.46 -14.65
N LEU A 221 8.68 6.30 -15.66
CA LEU A 221 7.63 6.82 -16.54
C LEU A 221 6.88 5.71 -17.28
N ALA A 222 7.60 4.68 -17.73
CA ALA A 222 6.99 3.52 -18.40
C ALA A 222 6.04 2.77 -17.46
N VAL A 223 6.46 2.55 -16.22
CA VAL A 223 5.66 1.90 -15.19
C VAL A 223 4.42 2.74 -14.83
N ARG A 224 4.60 4.06 -14.68
CA ARG A 224 3.50 4.98 -14.39
C ARG A 224 2.45 5.02 -15.50
N LEU A 225 2.86 4.92 -16.77
CA LEU A 225 1.95 4.81 -17.90
C LEU A 225 1.16 3.51 -17.89
N GLU A 226 1.84 2.39 -17.58
CA GLU A 226 1.20 1.09 -17.43
C GLU A 226 0.19 1.12 -16.28
N PHE A 227 0.58 1.70 -15.14
CA PHE A 227 -0.27 1.92 -13.98
C PHE A 227 -1.52 2.75 -14.32
N LEU A 228 -1.34 3.85 -15.06
CA LEU A 228 -2.44 4.70 -15.50
C LEU A 228 -3.43 3.93 -16.40
N CYS A 229 -2.90 3.16 -17.35
CA CYS A 229 -3.73 2.34 -18.25
C CYS A 229 -4.46 1.24 -17.46
N HIS A 230 -3.77 0.61 -16.51
CA HIS A 230 -4.31 -0.42 -15.63
C HIS A 230 -5.50 0.11 -14.83
N LEU A 231 -5.35 1.24 -14.14
CA LEU A 231 -6.42 1.86 -13.36
C LEU A 231 -7.62 2.22 -14.24
N ALA A 232 -7.39 2.80 -15.42
CA ALA A 232 -8.48 3.12 -16.34
C ALA A 232 -9.26 1.89 -16.80
N THR A 233 -8.58 0.76 -16.98
CA THR A 233 -9.19 -0.53 -17.31
C THR A 233 -9.97 -1.11 -16.13
N GLU A 234 -9.38 -1.20 -14.93
CA GLU A 234 -10.04 -1.73 -13.73
C GLU A 234 -11.26 -0.90 -13.31
N MET A 235 -11.19 0.42 -13.46
CA MET A 235 -12.33 1.33 -13.23
C MET A 235 -13.42 1.22 -14.30
N GLY A 236 -13.19 0.45 -15.38
CA GLY A 236 -14.12 0.30 -16.50
C GLY A 236 -14.34 1.60 -17.29
N LEU A 237 -13.35 2.51 -17.33
CA LEU A 237 -13.43 3.75 -18.10
C LEU A 237 -13.11 3.55 -19.58
N VAL A 238 -12.42 2.46 -19.90
CA VAL A 238 -12.06 2.05 -21.25
C VAL A 238 -12.61 0.66 -21.55
N GLU A 239 -12.82 0.39 -22.82
CA GLU A 239 -13.27 -0.92 -23.31
C GLU A 239 -12.41 -1.35 -24.51
N ASP A 240 -12.09 -2.64 -24.56
CA ASP A 240 -11.38 -3.25 -25.67
C ASP A 240 -12.37 -3.96 -26.58
N GLY A 241 -12.40 -3.55 -27.85
CA GLY A 241 -13.31 -4.05 -28.87
C GLY A 241 -12.57 -4.46 -30.14
N ARG A 242 -13.34 -4.74 -31.19
CA ARG A 242 -12.82 -5.02 -32.53
C ARG A 242 -13.50 -4.12 -33.55
N THR A 243 -12.71 -3.64 -34.51
CA THR A 243 -13.24 -3.00 -35.72
C THR A 243 -13.92 -4.02 -36.63
N GLU A 244 -14.68 -3.55 -37.62
CA GLU A 244 -15.28 -4.40 -38.67
C GLU A 244 -14.23 -5.26 -39.41
N GLY A 245 -12.98 -4.79 -39.49
CA GLY A 245 -11.85 -5.53 -40.06
C GLY A 245 -11.14 -6.49 -39.10
N GLY A 246 -11.71 -6.75 -37.91
CA GLY A 246 -11.15 -7.66 -36.90
C GLY A 246 -9.97 -7.10 -36.09
N GLN A 247 -9.50 -5.89 -36.38
CA GLN A 247 -8.42 -5.25 -35.63
C GLN A 247 -8.89 -4.86 -34.23
N ALA A 248 -8.14 -5.26 -33.21
CA ALA A 248 -8.40 -4.89 -31.82
C ALA A 248 -8.17 -3.39 -31.60
N ILE A 249 -9.10 -2.76 -30.88
CA ILE A 249 -9.08 -1.33 -30.56
C ILE A 249 -9.48 -1.10 -29.11
N ARG A 250 -8.98 -0.02 -28.54
CA ARG A 250 -9.40 0.50 -27.23
C ARG A 250 -10.14 1.82 -27.41
N THR A 251 -11.31 1.91 -26.79
CA THR A 251 -12.18 3.09 -26.80
C THR A 251 -12.61 3.47 -25.39
N LEU A 252 -13.26 4.63 -25.26
CA LEU A 252 -13.87 5.05 -24.00
C LEU A 252 -15.19 4.32 -23.77
N HIS A 253 -15.40 3.85 -22.54
CA HIS A 253 -16.73 3.47 -22.09
C HIS A 253 -17.50 4.73 -21.63
N GLY A 254 -18.15 5.40 -22.58
CA GLY A 254 -18.66 6.77 -22.42
C GLY A 254 -19.54 7.03 -21.19
N ASN A 255 -20.41 6.08 -20.82
CA ASN A 255 -21.28 6.20 -19.65
C ASN A 255 -20.50 6.16 -18.33
N ASN A 256 -19.46 5.32 -18.25
CA ASN A 256 -18.64 5.20 -17.04
C ASN A 256 -17.72 6.41 -16.90
N VAL A 257 -17.14 6.86 -18.01
CA VAL A 257 -16.38 8.13 -18.06
C VAL A 257 -17.26 9.29 -17.60
N HIS A 258 -18.48 9.41 -18.11
CA HIS A 258 -19.38 10.49 -17.69
C HIS A 258 -19.71 10.41 -16.19
N ARG A 259 -20.05 9.22 -15.68
CA ARG A 259 -20.34 9.02 -14.25
C ARG A 259 -19.15 9.40 -13.38
N PHE A 260 -17.94 8.97 -13.74
CA PHE A 260 -16.72 9.28 -13.01
C PHE A 260 -16.42 10.79 -13.01
N LEU A 261 -16.53 11.44 -14.16
CA LEU A 261 -16.28 12.88 -14.27
C LEU A 261 -17.28 13.72 -13.48
N MET A 262 -18.50 13.22 -13.24
CA MET A 262 -19.53 13.89 -12.45
C MET A 262 -19.32 13.78 -10.93
N LEU A 263 -18.44 12.90 -10.47
CA LEU A 263 -18.01 12.87 -9.06
C LEU A 263 -17.28 14.16 -8.70
N ASP A 264 -17.33 14.55 -7.43
CA ASP A 264 -16.44 15.60 -6.95
C ASP A 264 -14.98 15.12 -6.91
N ARG A 265 -14.07 16.07 -6.72
CA ARG A 265 -12.62 15.81 -6.80
C ARG A 265 -12.15 14.78 -5.75
N ALA A 266 -12.71 14.83 -4.55
CA ALA A 266 -12.35 13.92 -3.47
C ALA A 266 -12.81 12.49 -3.79
N ALA A 267 -14.04 12.33 -4.26
CA ALA A 267 -14.58 11.04 -4.69
C ALA A 267 -13.84 10.47 -5.91
N GLN A 268 -13.41 11.31 -6.87
CA GLN A 268 -12.55 10.88 -7.98
C GLN A 268 -11.21 10.32 -7.49
N ARG A 269 -10.56 11.02 -6.54
CA ARG A 269 -9.30 10.59 -5.92
C ARG A 269 -9.48 9.28 -5.15
N GLN A 270 -10.51 9.20 -4.31
CA GLN A 270 -10.85 8.01 -3.56
C GLN A 270 -11.07 6.80 -4.49
N THR A 271 -11.76 7.00 -5.62
CA THR A 271 -11.96 5.92 -6.60
C THR A 271 -10.62 5.41 -7.15
N LEU A 272 -9.65 6.29 -7.44
CA LEU A 272 -8.32 5.86 -7.89
C LEU A 272 -7.57 5.08 -6.81
N TRP A 273 -7.60 5.58 -5.57
CA TRP A 273 -6.96 4.94 -4.43
C TRP A 273 -7.53 3.53 -4.19
N ASP A 274 -8.85 3.41 -4.10
CA ASP A 274 -9.52 2.15 -3.85
C ASP A 274 -9.29 1.15 -4.99
N THR A 275 -9.33 1.62 -6.24
CA THR A 275 -9.04 0.79 -7.42
C THR A 275 -7.64 0.20 -7.33
N TRP A 276 -6.61 1.04 -7.09
CA TRP A 276 -5.26 0.51 -6.94
C TRP A 276 -5.18 -0.44 -5.75
N PHE A 277 -5.64 -0.01 -4.58
CA PHE A 277 -5.50 -0.76 -3.34
C PHE A 277 -6.09 -2.17 -3.45
N GLN A 278 -7.28 -2.28 -4.03
CA GLN A 278 -8.03 -3.54 -4.17
C GLN A 278 -7.63 -4.36 -5.40
N SER A 279 -6.84 -3.81 -6.33
CA SER A 279 -6.52 -4.52 -7.57
C SER A 279 -5.64 -5.74 -7.29
N GLY A 280 -6.18 -6.93 -7.60
CA GLY A 280 -5.43 -8.19 -7.60
C GLY A 280 -4.71 -8.45 -8.93
N ALA A 281 -5.00 -7.67 -9.97
CA ALA A 281 -4.35 -7.82 -11.27
C ALA A 281 -3.03 -7.03 -11.36
N TRP A 282 -2.85 -5.98 -10.54
CA TRP A 282 -1.59 -5.25 -10.42
C TRP A 282 -0.69 -5.82 -9.32
N SER A 283 0.55 -6.17 -9.67
CA SER A 283 1.55 -6.66 -8.71
C SER A 283 2.69 -5.65 -8.59
N ASP A 284 2.71 -4.88 -7.50
CA ASP A 284 3.70 -3.81 -7.30
C ASP A 284 5.15 -4.33 -7.41
N LEU A 285 5.42 -5.52 -6.85
CA LEU A 285 6.75 -6.15 -6.90
C LEU A 285 7.26 -6.40 -8.33
N ARG A 286 6.37 -6.72 -9.29
CA ARG A 286 6.77 -6.94 -10.69
C ARG A 286 7.22 -5.68 -11.40
N HIS A 287 6.80 -4.53 -10.88
CA HIS A 287 7.09 -3.23 -11.46
C HIS A 287 8.30 -2.56 -10.80
N VAL A 288 8.90 -3.18 -9.79
CA VAL A 288 10.18 -2.74 -9.21
C VAL A 288 11.29 -2.96 -10.26
N PRO A 289 11.94 -1.90 -10.79
CA PRO A 289 12.80 -2.02 -11.98
C PRO A 289 14.01 -2.95 -11.82
N ILE A 290 14.57 -2.99 -10.61
CA ILE A 290 15.78 -3.76 -10.31
C ILE A 290 15.50 -5.25 -10.05
N LEU A 291 14.22 -5.62 -9.94
CA LEU A 291 13.80 -6.99 -9.64
C LEU A 291 13.26 -7.66 -10.89
N ASP A 292 13.54 -8.95 -11.01
CA ASP A 292 12.93 -9.82 -11.99
C ASP A 292 12.14 -10.92 -11.28
N CYS A 293 10.84 -10.85 -11.55
CA CYS A 293 9.78 -11.47 -10.79
C CYS A 293 9.01 -12.54 -11.59
N ARG A 294 9.59 -13.05 -12.69
CA ARG A 294 8.89 -13.88 -13.70
C ARG A 294 8.19 -15.13 -13.15
N ASN A 295 8.61 -15.68 -12.00
CA ASN A 295 8.00 -16.90 -11.43
C ASN A 295 6.97 -16.66 -10.32
N LEU A 296 6.70 -15.41 -9.92
CA LEU A 296 5.84 -15.08 -8.76
C LEU A 296 4.39 -15.55 -8.86
N GLU A 297 3.86 -15.76 -10.07
CA GLU A 297 2.50 -16.33 -10.27
C GLU A 297 2.38 -17.77 -9.76
N ARG A 298 3.44 -18.58 -9.90
CA ARG A 298 3.46 -19.95 -9.35
C ARG A 298 3.42 -19.95 -7.82
N TRP A 299 3.84 -18.84 -7.22
CA TRP A 299 3.94 -18.64 -5.78
C TRP A 299 2.78 -17.80 -5.21
N GLY A 300 1.79 -17.43 -6.04
CA GLY A 300 0.55 -16.77 -5.60
C GLY A 300 0.60 -15.25 -5.44
N ALA A 301 1.63 -14.57 -5.94
CA ALA A 301 1.86 -13.14 -5.68
C ALA A 301 0.71 -12.16 -6.04
N PRO A 302 -0.09 -12.34 -7.11
CA PRO A 302 -1.22 -11.44 -7.37
C PRO A 302 -2.27 -11.47 -6.25
N ALA A 303 -2.40 -12.59 -5.53
CA ALA A 303 -3.39 -12.76 -4.45
C ALA A 303 -3.03 -11.97 -3.17
N HIS A 304 -1.78 -11.52 -3.02
CA HIS A 304 -1.28 -10.87 -1.79
C HIS A 304 -1.05 -9.36 -1.93
N ALA A 305 -1.32 -8.76 -3.11
CA ALA A 305 -1.00 -7.36 -3.38
C ALA A 305 -1.77 -6.39 -2.45
N ALA A 306 -3.08 -6.59 -2.28
CA ALA A 306 -3.90 -5.77 -1.39
C ALA A 306 -3.46 -5.88 0.08
N GLY A 307 -3.16 -7.10 0.56
CA GLY A 307 -2.62 -7.30 1.91
C GLY A 307 -1.27 -6.62 2.11
N THR A 308 -0.38 -6.71 1.12
CA THR A 308 0.92 -6.03 1.15
C THR A 308 0.76 -4.52 1.26
N ARG A 309 -0.13 -3.92 0.45
CA ARG A 309 -0.44 -2.48 0.49
C ARG A 309 -1.05 -2.08 1.83
N GLY A 310 -1.95 -2.88 2.39
CA GLY A 310 -2.58 -2.64 3.68
C GLY A 310 -1.56 -2.66 4.83
N ASN A 311 -0.71 -3.68 4.88
CA ASN A 311 0.32 -3.81 5.91
C ASN A 311 1.35 -2.67 5.84
N PHE A 312 1.78 -2.30 4.62
CA PHE A 312 2.68 -1.15 4.42
C PHE A 312 2.00 0.17 4.78
N GLY A 313 0.75 0.34 4.36
CA GLY A 313 -0.08 1.51 4.67
C GLY A 313 -0.30 1.70 6.17
N GLN A 314 -0.50 0.61 6.91
CA GLN A 314 -0.62 0.66 8.38
C GLN A 314 0.64 1.22 9.03
N ALA A 315 1.83 0.82 8.57
CA ALA A 315 3.09 1.37 9.06
C ALA A 315 3.19 2.87 8.75
N LEU A 316 2.88 3.28 7.52
CA LEU A 316 2.92 4.70 7.11
C LEU A 316 1.90 5.57 7.84
N ALA A 317 0.72 5.05 8.17
CA ALA A 317 -0.33 5.79 8.88
C ALA A 317 0.14 6.32 10.24
N THR A 318 1.18 5.72 10.81
CA THR A 318 1.75 6.14 12.09
C THR A 318 2.63 7.38 11.99
N LEU A 319 3.06 7.78 10.78
CA LEU A 319 3.93 8.95 10.58
C LEU A 319 3.23 10.27 11.01
N PRO A 320 3.93 11.17 11.71
CA PRO A 320 3.45 12.52 12.01
C PRO A 320 3.17 13.39 10.76
N LEU A 321 1.99 14.02 10.67
CA LEU A 321 1.45 14.73 9.47
C LEU A 321 2.09 16.09 9.13
N THR A 322 3.15 16.48 9.83
CA THR A 322 3.80 17.80 9.66
C THR A 322 5.33 17.70 9.63
N GLN A 323 5.85 16.47 9.67
CA GLN A 323 7.27 16.20 9.73
C GLN A 323 7.73 15.57 8.43
N TRP A 324 8.99 15.84 8.10
CA TRP A 324 9.67 15.26 6.95
C TRP A 324 10.60 14.16 7.44
N PHE A 325 10.74 13.10 6.67
CA PHE A 325 11.55 11.94 7.01
C PHE A 325 12.44 11.59 5.83
N ARG A 326 13.67 11.12 6.09
CA ARG A 326 14.49 10.53 5.03
C ARG A 326 13.81 9.26 4.55
N LEU A 327 13.69 9.09 3.23
CA LEU A 327 13.03 7.93 2.65
C LEU A 327 13.68 6.62 3.10
N SER A 328 15.02 6.58 3.15
CA SER A 328 15.79 5.45 3.67
C SER A 328 15.38 5.07 5.10
N ASP A 329 15.15 6.06 5.95
CA ASP A 329 14.88 5.83 7.37
C ASP A 329 13.45 5.32 7.56
N VAL A 330 12.50 5.76 6.71
CA VAL A 330 11.16 5.19 6.66
C VAL A 330 11.21 3.71 6.27
N VAL A 331 12.00 3.36 5.24
CA VAL A 331 12.17 1.95 4.82
C VAL A 331 12.77 1.10 5.94
N GLU A 332 13.81 1.61 6.62
CA GLU A 332 14.42 0.91 7.77
C GLU A 332 13.48 0.81 8.97
N ALA A 333 12.64 1.82 9.21
CA ALA A 333 11.65 1.75 10.26
C ALA A 333 10.54 0.75 9.94
N VAL A 334 10.11 0.63 8.67
CA VAL A 334 9.21 -0.44 8.24
C VAL A 334 9.85 -1.81 8.45
N HIS A 335 11.15 -1.97 8.15
CA HIS A 335 11.88 -3.21 8.44
C HIS A 335 11.88 -3.56 9.93
N ARG A 336 11.97 -2.57 10.84
CA ARG A 336 11.88 -2.80 12.29
C ARG A 336 10.46 -3.07 12.77
N PHE A 337 9.49 -2.32 12.26
CA PHE A 337 8.11 -2.31 12.74
C PHE A 337 7.27 -3.46 12.18
N ASN A 338 7.36 -3.71 10.87
CA ASN A 338 6.64 -4.77 10.19
C ASN A 338 7.45 -5.29 8.99
N PRO A 339 8.55 -6.04 9.23
CA PRO A 339 9.36 -6.59 8.15
C PRO A 339 8.57 -7.54 7.24
N ASP A 340 7.54 -8.18 7.76
CA ASP A 340 6.73 -9.18 7.07
C ASP A 340 5.58 -8.56 6.25
N PHE A 341 5.57 -7.23 6.04
CA PHE A 341 4.46 -6.54 5.39
C PHE A 341 4.04 -7.17 4.04
N GLN A 342 5.02 -7.72 3.31
CA GLN A 342 4.81 -8.44 2.06
C GLN A 342 4.58 -9.95 2.23
N ARG A 343 5.19 -10.56 3.25
CA ARG A 343 5.20 -12.01 3.49
C ARG A 343 4.53 -12.32 4.82
N THR A 344 3.20 -12.33 4.84
CA THR A 344 2.42 -12.53 6.07
C THR A 344 2.61 -13.91 6.72
N THR A 345 3.27 -14.85 6.05
CA THR A 345 3.66 -16.16 6.61
C THR A 345 5.13 -16.19 7.05
N GLY A 346 5.90 -15.13 6.83
CA GLY A 346 7.30 -15.05 7.23
C GLY A 346 8.28 -15.87 6.44
N ASP A 347 7.80 -16.53 5.39
CA ASP A 347 8.62 -17.43 4.60
C ASP A 347 9.39 -16.64 3.53
N TYR A 348 10.60 -16.23 3.89
CA TYR A 348 11.52 -15.51 3.00
C TYR A 348 12.25 -16.41 2.00
N ASP A 349 12.15 -17.72 2.13
CA ASP A 349 12.85 -18.69 1.28
C ASP A 349 11.96 -19.20 0.13
N SER A 350 10.65 -19.02 0.23
CA SER A 350 9.67 -19.50 -0.75
C SER A 350 9.68 -18.77 -2.10
N TRP A 351 10.24 -17.57 -2.20
CA TRP A 351 10.18 -16.77 -3.43
C TRP A 351 11.55 -16.66 -4.08
N TYR A 352 11.62 -17.07 -5.35
CA TYR A 352 12.80 -16.91 -6.18
C TYR A 352 12.74 -15.59 -6.95
N VAL A 353 13.31 -14.54 -6.37
CA VAL A 353 13.43 -13.21 -6.98
C VAL A 353 14.84 -13.05 -7.53
N TRP A 354 14.98 -12.62 -8.77
CA TRP A 354 16.27 -12.31 -9.37
C TRP A 354 16.57 -10.81 -9.24
N HIS A 355 17.69 -10.47 -8.61
CA HIS A 355 18.13 -9.08 -8.48
C HIS A 355 19.09 -8.71 -9.61
N ARG A 356 18.73 -7.71 -10.41
CA ARG A 356 19.45 -7.40 -11.65
C ARG A 356 20.87 -6.90 -11.42
N GLU A 357 21.10 -6.05 -10.43
CA GLU A 357 22.45 -5.52 -10.15
C GLU A 357 23.37 -6.53 -9.46
N GLN A 358 22.81 -7.45 -8.69
CA GLN A 358 23.60 -8.49 -8.00
C GLN A 358 23.82 -9.71 -8.92
N GLU A 359 23.11 -9.75 -10.05
CA GLU A 359 23.08 -10.86 -10.99
C GLU A 359 22.88 -12.22 -10.29
N ALA A 360 21.99 -12.26 -9.30
CA ALA A 360 21.78 -13.43 -8.45
C ALA A 360 20.32 -13.57 -8.02
N PHE A 361 19.94 -14.81 -7.68
CA PHE A 361 18.72 -15.05 -6.92
C PHE A 361 18.94 -14.64 -5.47
N VAL A 362 18.02 -13.83 -4.96
CA VAL A 362 18.02 -13.35 -3.58
C VAL A 362 16.85 -13.99 -2.84
N GLY A 363 17.13 -14.52 -1.65
CA GLY A 363 16.17 -15.19 -0.78
C GLY A 363 16.66 -15.17 0.66
N GLY A 364 15.77 -15.48 1.60
CA GLY A 364 16.07 -15.41 3.02
C GLY A 364 16.02 -13.97 3.57
N PHE A 365 15.86 -13.89 4.89
CA PHE A 365 15.62 -12.62 5.58
C PHE A 365 16.81 -11.64 5.50
N ASP A 366 18.04 -12.13 5.42
CA ASP A 366 19.23 -11.29 5.30
C ASP A 366 19.22 -10.41 4.04
N ASN A 367 18.49 -10.85 3.01
CA ASN A 367 18.32 -10.14 1.75
C ASN A 367 17.07 -9.24 1.72
N TRP A 368 16.42 -9.00 2.85
CA TRP A 368 15.19 -8.20 2.95
C TRP A 368 15.30 -6.85 2.23
N ARG A 369 16.44 -6.17 2.41
CA ARG A 369 16.70 -4.86 1.78
C ARG A 369 16.74 -4.91 0.25
N LEU A 370 17.12 -6.05 -0.32
CA LEU A 370 17.22 -6.27 -1.77
C LEU A 370 15.88 -6.63 -2.41
N VAL A 371 14.84 -6.97 -1.63
CA VAL A 371 13.52 -7.34 -2.19
C VAL A 371 12.43 -6.48 -1.58
N GLU A 372 12.11 -6.68 -0.31
CA GLU A 372 11.08 -5.94 0.40
C GLU A 372 11.46 -4.47 0.58
N GLY A 373 12.74 -4.17 0.83
CA GLY A 373 13.26 -2.80 0.91
C GLY A 373 13.14 -2.05 -0.42
N GLU A 374 13.48 -2.70 -1.54
CA GLU A 374 13.30 -2.15 -2.89
C GLU A 374 11.83 -1.93 -3.24
N LEU A 375 10.94 -2.85 -2.83
CA LEU A 375 9.50 -2.65 -2.96
C LEU A 375 9.02 -1.44 -2.13
N ALA A 376 9.47 -1.30 -0.88
CA ALA A 376 9.09 -0.18 -0.03
C ALA A 376 9.50 1.16 -0.65
N ARG A 377 10.72 1.26 -1.21
CA ARG A 377 11.17 2.44 -1.96
C ARG A 377 10.28 2.69 -3.19
N PHE A 378 10.05 1.66 -4.00
CA PHE A 378 9.19 1.74 -5.17
C PHE A 378 7.76 2.21 -4.83
N LEU A 379 7.17 1.73 -3.73
CA LEU A 379 5.84 2.15 -3.30
C LEU A 379 5.81 3.65 -2.96
N LEU A 380 6.84 4.15 -2.27
CA LEU A 380 6.96 5.55 -1.83
C LEU A 380 7.26 6.51 -2.99
N GLU A 381 8.13 6.13 -3.92
CA GLU A 381 8.53 6.94 -5.07
C GLU A 381 7.57 6.78 -6.27
N GLY A 382 6.84 5.68 -6.29
CA GLY A 382 5.92 5.31 -7.35
C GLY A 382 4.46 5.50 -6.94
N PRO A 383 3.67 4.42 -6.76
CA PRO A 383 2.22 4.50 -6.56
C PRO A 383 1.77 5.51 -5.49
N LEU A 384 2.38 5.54 -4.29
CA LEU A 384 1.95 6.46 -3.23
C LEU A 384 2.24 7.93 -3.55
N LEU A 385 3.35 8.22 -4.25
CA LEU A 385 3.64 9.56 -4.74
C LEU A 385 2.70 9.96 -5.87
N TRP A 386 2.47 9.05 -6.83
CA TRP A 386 1.60 9.32 -7.99
C TRP A 386 0.16 9.57 -7.57
N LEU A 387 -0.27 8.88 -6.52
CA LEU A 387 -1.59 8.99 -5.91
C LEU A 387 -1.67 10.13 -4.87
N ASP A 388 -0.61 10.90 -4.63
CA ASP A 388 -0.56 12.00 -3.66
C ASP A 388 -0.89 11.55 -2.21
N ALA A 389 -0.60 10.30 -1.87
CA ALA A 389 -0.65 9.81 -0.49
C ALA A 389 0.59 10.27 0.30
N VAL A 390 1.73 10.43 -0.39
CA VAL A 390 2.96 11.02 0.14
C VAL A 390 3.46 12.13 -0.77
N ARG A 391 4.23 13.07 -0.21
CA ARG A 391 4.97 14.09 -0.97
C ARG A 391 6.46 13.89 -0.79
N LEU A 392 7.19 14.05 -1.89
CA LEU A 392 8.65 14.07 -1.90
C LEU A 392 9.18 15.49 -2.05
N ALA A 393 10.38 15.72 -1.54
CA ALA A 393 11.15 16.91 -1.86
C ALA A 393 12.55 16.53 -2.35
N ASP A 394 12.98 17.21 -3.41
CA ASP A 394 14.36 17.10 -3.89
C ASP A 394 15.29 17.84 -2.92
N ASN A 395 16.17 17.08 -2.28
CA ASN A 395 17.12 17.60 -1.30
C ASN A 395 18.43 18.11 -1.94
N ARG A 396 18.40 18.63 -3.18
CA ARG A 396 19.54 19.29 -3.88
C ARG A 396 20.87 18.54 -3.71
N GLY A 397 20.88 17.24 -4.02
CA GLY A 397 22.04 16.36 -3.92
C GLY A 397 22.17 15.56 -2.61
N GLY A 398 21.25 15.75 -1.67
CA GLY A 398 21.05 14.86 -0.52
C GLY A 398 20.07 13.73 -0.81
N LEU A 399 19.91 12.83 0.17
CA LEU A 399 18.92 11.75 0.08
C LEU A 399 17.48 12.32 0.03
N PRO A 400 16.57 11.68 -0.71
CA PRO A 400 15.18 12.12 -0.82
C PRO A 400 14.50 12.08 0.56
N ILE A 401 13.67 13.10 0.81
CA ILE A 401 12.84 13.19 2.01
C ILE A 401 11.37 13.21 1.62
N LEU A 402 10.54 12.70 2.52
CA LEU A 402 9.12 12.52 2.32
C LEU A 402 8.28 12.98 3.50
N THR A 403 7.02 13.30 3.25
CA THR A 403 5.99 13.49 4.27
C THR A 403 4.70 12.79 3.85
N LEU A 404 3.93 12.30 4.82
CA LEU A 404 2.58 11.81 4.59
C LEU A 404 1.65 13.00 4.32
N THR A 405 0.81 12.93 3.29
CA THR A 405 -0.21 13.97 3.05
C THR A 405 -1.39 13.76 4.00
N ARG A 406 -2.15 14.83 4.27
CA ARG A 406 -3.35 14.71 5.11
C ARG A 406 -4.36 13.77 4.47
N GLU A 407 -4.55 13.88 3.17
CA GLU A 407 -5.50 13.05 2.45
C GLU A 407 -5.04 11.58 2.38
N GLY A 408 -3.74 11.35 2.16
CA GLY A 408 -3.16 10.00 2.25
C GLY A 408 -3.34 9.39 3.63
N ALA A 409 -3.17 10.17 4.69
CA ALA A 409 -3.39 9.70 6.06
C ALA A 409 -4.83 9.32 6.36
N VAL A 410 -5.80 10.12 5.88
CA VAL A 410 -7.23 9.79 5.99
C VAL A 410 -7.54 8.49 5.23
N TRP A 411 -6.99 8.35 4.02
CA TRP A 411 -7.18 7.14 3.22
C TRP A 411 -6.59 5.89 3.86
N LEU A 412 -5.45 6.03 4.55
CA LEU A 412 -4.84 4.97 5.35
C LEU A 412 -5.55 4.72 6.69
N GLY A 413 -6.72 5.33 6.92
CA GLY A 413 -7.60 5.04 8.05
C GLY A 413 -7.41 5.94 9.27
N ARG A 414 -6.66 7.05 9.18
CA ARG A 414 -6.60 8.02 10.29
C ARG A 414 -7.89 8.83 10.35
N ASP A 415 -8.43 8.98 11.55
CA ASP A 415 -9.58 9.84 11.82
C ASP A 415 -9.14 11.32 11.85
N LEU A 416 -9.21 11.98 10.69
CA LEU A 416 -8.84 13.38 10.51
C LEU A 416 -9.85 14.07 9.61
N GLU A 417 -10.18 15.31 9.95
CA GLU A 417 -10.95 16.15 9.03
C GLU A 417 -10.10 16.58 7.83
N LEU A 418 -10.70 16.44 6.64
CA LEU A 418 -10.15 16.96 5.39
C LEU A 418 -10.33 18.47 5.32
N LEU A 419 -9.32 19.17 4.80
CA LEU A 419 -9.40 20.61 4.61
C LEU A 419 -10.33 20.94 3.44
N PRO A 420 -11.17 22.00 3.54
CA PRO A 420 -12.06 22.38 2.46
C PRO A 420 -11.26 22.80 1.22
N VAL A 421 -11.68 22.31 0.06
CA VAL A 421 -11.05 22.65 -1.23
C VAL A 421 -11.19 24.16 -1.47
N SER A 422 -10.06 24.85 -1.63
CA SER A 422 -10.00 26.28 -1.91
C SER A 422 -10.47 26.64 -3.33
N ALA A 423 -10.62 27.95 -3.58
CA ALA A 423 -11.26 28.59 -4.73
C ALA A 423 -11.28 27.79 -6.05
N ARG A 424 -12.46 27.72 -6.68
CA ARG A 424 -12.64 27.10 -8.01
C ARG A 424 -11.77 27.83 -9.04
N PRO A 425 -10.76 27.19 -9.66
CA PRO A 425 -9.95 27.83 -10.69
C PRO A 425 -10.79 28.23 -11.90
N ARG A 426 -10.24 29.10 -12.75
CA ARG A 426 -10.90 29.65 -13.93
C ARG A 426 -10.02 29.47 -15.16
N VAL A 427 -10.65 29.23 -16.32
CA VAL A 427 -9.97 29.22 -17.61
C VAL A 427 -9.65 30.65 -18.01
N THR A 428 -8.43 30.89 -18.48
CA THR A 428 -8.09 32.14 -19.17
C THR A 428 -8.41 31.98 -20.66
N VAL A 429 -9.27 32.85 -21.19
CA VAL A 429 -9.66 32.84 -22.60
C VAL A 429 -9.03 34.03 -23.31
N HIS A 430 -8.13 33.77 -24.25
CA HIS A 430 -7.42 34.81 -24.99
C HIS A 430 -8.19 35.21 -26.27
N PRO A 431 -8.09 36.47 -26.75
CA PRO A 431 -8.77 36.94 -27.96
C PRO A 431 -8.38 36.20 -29.26
N ASN A 432 -7.27 35.46 -29.25
CA ASN A 432 -6.79 34.63 -30.35
C ASN A 432 -7.29 33.17 -30.30
N PHE A 433 -8.39 32.90 -29.58
CA PHE A 433 -8.99 31.57 -29.41
C PHE A 433 -8.10 30.55 -28.67
N ARG A 434 -7.06 31.02 -27.95
CA ARG A 434 -6.28 30.20 -27.02
C ARG A 434 -6.97 30.13 -25.67
N LEU A 435 -6.97 28.93 -25.08
CA LEU A 435 -7.43 28.69 -23.72
C LEU A 435 -6.27 28.22 -22.87
N GLU A 436 -6.17 28.72 -21.65
CA GLU A 436 -5.24 28.23 -20.63
C GLU A 436 -6.09 27.70 -19.46
N VAL A 437 -6.04 26.38 -19.28
CA VAL A 437 -6.83 25.65 -18.28
C VAL A 437 -5.91 25.26 -17.13
N PRO A 438 -6.15 25.74 -15.90
CA PRO A 438 -5.34 25.37 -14.74
C PRO A 438 -5.36 23.86 -14.48
N VAL A 439 -4.27 23.31 -13.94
CA VAL A 439 -4.18 21.87 -13.62
C VAL A 439 -5.22 21.44 -12.58
N ALA A 440 -5.46 22.28 -11.57
CA ALA A 440 -6.48 22.06 -10.54
C ALA A 440 -7.94 22.21 -11.04
N MET A 441 -8.15 22.43 -12.34
CA MET A 441 -9.50 22.52 -12.90
C MET A 441 -10.27 21.22 -12.70
N ASP A 442 -11.56 21.37 -12.42
CA ASP A 442 -12.53 20.27 -12.44
C ASP A 442 -12.39 19.44 -13.72
N LEU A 443 -12.33 18.11 -13.57
CA LEU A 443 -12.06 17.21 -14.69
C LEU A 443 -13.19 17.23 -15.71
N HIS A 444 -14.45 17.33 -15.26
CA HIS A 444 -15.57 17.44 -16.17
C HIS A 444 -15.51 18.73 -16.98
N ALA A 445 -15.17 19.87 -16.35
CA ALA A 445 -14.96 21.13 -17.04
C ALA A 445 -13.81 21.04 -18.06
N ARG A 446 -12.67 20.45 -17.72
CA ARG A 446 -11.56 20.23 -18.65
C ARG A 446 -11.95 19.27 -19.79
N PHE A 447 -12.68 18.20 -19.51
CA PHE A 447 -13.18 17.28 -20.54
C PHE A 447 -14.14 17.98 -21.52
N ARG A 448 -14.98 18.91 -21.04
CA ARG A 448 -15.81 19.74 -21.92
C ARG A 448 -14.96 20.57 -22.89
N VAL A 449 -13.82 21.11 -22.45
CA VAL A 449 -12.88 21.83 -23.33
C VAL A 449 -12.33 20.93 -24.43
N GLU A 450 -11.98 19.68 -24.12
CA GLU A 450 -11.50 18.69 -25.12
C GLU A 450 -12.52 18.46 -26.26
N ARG A 451 -13.82 18.60 -25.98
CA ARG A 451 -14.88 18.40 -26.97
C ARG A 451 -14.88 19.47 -28.07
N PHE A 452 -14.43 20.69 -27.78
CA PHE A 452 -14.50 21.82 -28.74
C PHE A 452 -13.18 22.56 -28.99
N ALA A 453 -12.09 22.19 -28.31
CA ALA A 453 -10.76 22.75 -28.52
C ALA A 453 -9.73 21.64 -28.80
N ASN A 454 -8.60 21.99 -29.42
CA ASN A 454 -7.49 21.08 -29.60
C ASN A 454 -6.43 21.35 -28.54
N TRP A 455 -5.92 20.30 -27.89
CA TRP A 455 -4.75 20.41 -27.03
C TRP A 455 -3.53 20.82 -27.86
N VAL A 456 -2.69 21.69 -27.29
CA VAL A 456 -1.47 22.21 -27.94
C VAL A 456 -0.21 21.76 -27.19
N ARG A 457 -0.18 21.97 -25.88
CA ARG A 457 0.90 21.52 -24.99
C ARG A 457 0.44 21.55 -23.53
N THR A 458 1.16 20.82 -22.69
CA THR A 458 1.04 20.89 -21.24
C THR A 458 2.32 21.53 -20.70
N ASP A 459 2.17 22.55 -19.86
CA ASP A 459 3.25 23.13 -19.05
C ASP A 459 2.78 23.23 -17.59
N GLN A 460 2.85 24.42 -16.95
CA GLN A 460 2.18 24.65 -15.66
C GLN A 460 0.65 24.74 -15.81
N VAL A 461 0.16 24.86 -17.04
CA VAL A 461 -1.26 24.82 -17.41
C VAL A 461 -1.46 23.96 -18.65
N TYR A 462 -2.70 23.53 -18.88
CA TYR A 462 -3.08 22.92 -20.15
C TYR A 462 -3.44 23.99 -21.17
N ARG A 463 -2.73 24.03 -22.30
CA ARG A 463 -3.00 25.00 -23.37
C ARG A 463 -3.80 24.35 -24.49
N TYR A 464 -4.90 25.02 -24.86
CA TYR A 464 -5.77 24.59 -25.94
C TYR A 464 -5.95 25.70 -26.99
N GLN A 465 -6.35 25.32 -28.19
CA GLN A 465 -6.69 26.20 -29.29
C GLN A 465 -8.06 25.82 -29.86
N ILE A 466 -8.99 26.77 -29.89
CA ILE A 466 -10.20 26.64 -30.69
C ILE A 466 -9.87 27.05 -32.13
N ASN A 467 -10.21 26.21 -33.09
CA ASN A 467 -10.06 26.49 -34.52
C ASN A 467 -11.21 25.87 -35.30
N GLN A 468 -11.25 26.11 -36.62
CA GLN A 468 -12.33 25.60 -37.48
C GLN A 468 -12.49 24.09 -37.39
N ARG A 469 -11.37 23.34 -37.39
CA ARG A 469 -11.38 21.87 -37.27
C ARG A 469 -11.93 21.38 -35.94
N SER A 470 -11.63 22.06 -34.82
CA SER A 470 -12.17 21.66 -33.50
C SER A 470 -13.67 21.96 -33.40
N LEU A 471 -14.13 23.08 -33.98
CA LEU A 471 -15.56 23.41 -34.06
C LEU A 471 -16.32 22.46 -34.98
N ASP A 472 -15.75 22.09 -36.13
CA ASP A 472 -16.36 21.12 -37.04
C ASP A 472 -16.56 19.76 -36.37
N ARG A 473 -15.55 19.31 -35.61
CA ARG A 473 -15.65 18.10 -34.79
C ARG A 473 -16.75 18.23 -33.74
N ALA A 474 -16.80 19.35 -33.02
CA ALA A 474 -17.79 19.57 -31.97
C ALA A 474 -19.22 19.56 -32.51
N PHE A 475 -19.46 20.28 -33.61
CA PHE A 475 -20.78 20.34 -34.26
C PHE A 475 -21.19 19.00 -34.88
N GLY A 476 -20.23 18.28 -35.49
CA GLY A 476 -20.48 16.92 -35.97
C GLY A 476 -20.84 15.94 -34.85
N ALA A 477 -20.36 16.19 -33.63
CA ALA A 477 -20.71 15.43 -32.43
C ALA A 477 -21.97 15.97 -31.70
N GLY A 478 -22.73 16.87 -32.33
CA GLY A 478 -24.01 17.37 -31.82
C GLY A 478 -23.91 18.49 -30.78
N LEU A 479 -22.74 19.12 -30.58
CA LEU A 479 -22.68 20.36 -29.79
C LEU A 479 -23.20 21.53 -30.62
N THR A 480 -23.80 22.52 -29.96
CA THR A 480 -24.18 23.81 -30.57
C THR A 480 -23.23 24.93 -30.17
N ALA A 481 -23.14 26.01 -30.95
CA ALA A 481 -22.37 27.19 -30.57
C ALA A 481 -22.83 27.77 -29.22
N THR A 482 -24.14 27.74 -28.96
CA THR A 482 -24.72 28.19 -27.69
C THR A 482 -24.18 27.40 -26.51
N GLN A 483 -24.18 26.06 -26.60
CA GLN A 483 -23.64 25.19 -25.54
C GLN A 483 -22.14 25.42 -25.29
N ILE A 484 -21.35 25.66 -26.36
CA ILE A 484 -19.92 25.96 -26.23
C ILE A 484 -19.70 27.30 -25.53
N VAL A 485 -20.44 28.35 -25.91
CA VAL A 485 -20.32 29.68 -25.29
C VAL A 485 -20.76 29.65 -23.83
N GLU A 486 -21.84 28.95 -23.50
CA GLU A 486 -22.28 28.75 -22.11
C GLU A 486 -21.25 27.98 -21.28
N ALA A 487 -20.61 26.95 -21.86
CA ALA A 487 -19.51 26.25 -21.23
C ALA A 487 -18.37 27.21 -20.85
N LEU A 488 -17.92 28.00 -21.83
CA LEU A 488 -16.83 28.96 -21.62
C LEU A 488 -17.20 29.99 -20.55
N ARG A 489 -18.41 30.58 -20.61
CA ARG A 489 -18.90 31.55 -19.60
C ARG A 489 -18.93 30.99 -18.19
N ALA A 490 -19.26 29.70 -18.03
CA ALA A 490 -19.26 29.07 -16.72
C ALA A 490 -17.84 28.84 -16.17
N MET A 491 -16.83 28.79 -17.04
CA MET A 491 -15.46 28.43 -16.71
C MET A 491 -14.49 29.62 -16.61
N THR A 492 -14.79 30.76 -17.22
CA THR A 492 -13.95 31.98 -17.21
C THR A 492 -14.62 33.12 -16.43
N ASN A 493 -13.81 34.04 -15.92
CA ASN A 493 -14.32 35.31 -15.36
C ASN A 493 -14.65 36.33 -16.46
N ASP A 494 -13.92 36.28 -17.58
CA ASP A 494 -14.13 37.17 -18.72
C ASP A 494 -14.08 36.36 -20.02
N LEU A 495 -15.15 36.45 -20.82
CA LEU A 495 -15.22 35.84 -22.14
C LEU A 495 -15.26 36.96 -23.18
N PRO A 496 -14.17 37.16 -23.96
CA PRO A 496 -14.15 38.19 -24.97
C PRO A 496 -15.30 38.02 -25.97
N GLY A 497 -16.06 39.11 -26.21
CA GLY A 497 -17.22 39.08 -27.11
C GLY A 497 -16.88 38.65 -28.54
N THR A 498 -15.63 38.88 -28.98
CA THR A 498 -15.08 38.41 -30.25
C THR A 498 -15.09 36.89 -30.37
N ILE A 499 -14.79 36.17 -29.29
CA ILE A 499 -14.78 34.70 -29.25
C ILE A 499 -16.21 34.18 -29.32
N ALA A 500 -17.10 34.67 -28.47
CA ALA A 500 -18.50 34.24 -28.44
C ALA A 500 -19.21 34.48 -29.78
N ASN A 501 -18.99 35.65 -30.38
CA ASN A 501 -19.56 35.98 -31.70
C ASN A 501 -18.89 35.18 -32.83
N GLY A 502 -17.59 34.92 -32.74
CA GLY A 502 -16.85 34.12 -33.72
C GLY A 502 -17.37 32.69 -33.82
N ILE A 503 -17.62 32.04 -32.67
CA ILE A 503 -18.14 30.66 -32.62
C ILE A 503 -19.55 30.58 -33.23
N ARG A 504 -20.46 31.49 -32.85
CA ARG A 504 -21.83 31.54 -33.39
C ARG A 504 -21.86 31.79 -34.90
N ARG A 505 -21.09 32.78 -35.38
CA ARG A 505 -20.98 33.10 -36.81
C ARG A 505 -20.44 31.91 -37.62
N TYR A 506 -19.56 31.09 -37.04
CA TYR A 506 -19.04 29.91 -37.71
C TYR A 506 -20.11 28.82 -37.90
N GLU A 507 -20.94 28.59 -36.88
CA GLU A 507 -22.10 27.68 -36.96
C GLU A 507 -23.11 28.16 -38.01
N ASP A 508 -23.52 29.43 -37.96
CA ASP A 508 -24.47 30.03 -38.90
C ASP A 508 -24.03 29.88 -40.37
N ARG A 509 -22.71 29.98 -40.62
CA ARG A 509 -22.14 29.83 -41.97
C ARG A 509 -22.16 28.37 -42.44
N LYS A 510 -22.12 27.39 -41.54
CA LYS A 510 -22.14 25.96 -41.86
C LYS A 510 -23.56 25.42 -42.04
N SER A 511 -24.54 26.06 -41.41
CA SER A 511 -25.97 25.76 -41.54
C SER A 511 -26.60 26.35 -42.81
N ARG A 512 -25.89 27.24 -43.52
CA ARG A 512 -26.24 27.75 -44.85
C ARG A 512 -25.51 26.95 -45.91
#